data_AF-A0A661SNU6-F1
#
_entry.id   AF-A0A661SNU6-F1
#
_cell.length_a   1.000
_cell.length_b   1.000
_cell.length_c   1.000
_cell.angle_alpha   90.00
_cell.angle_beta   90.00
_cell.angle_gamma   90.00
#
_symmetry.space_group_name_H-M   'P 1'
#
loop_
_entity.id
_entity.type
_entity.pdbx_description
1 polymer ?
#
loop_
_entity_poly.entity_id
_entity_poly.type
_entity_poly.pdbx_seq_one_letter_code
_entity_poly.pdbx_strand_id
1 'polypeptide(L)'
;MQDLQKTETWKPVENYPNYLVSDWGRIKSVDRSTYSHRHGKAIKWKGRFLKPSILEGRYPIVSLSRCGKTTSFTVHSLVAQAFLGPRPEGLRVLHYDDVGRNNHVHNLRYGTQQENYWDAERNRTLRAYTGGSNV
;
A
#
# COMPACT_ATOMS: atom_id res chain seq x y z
N MET A 1 -1.58 -0.05 -33.08
CA MET A 1 -2.40 -0.44 -31.91
C MET A 1 -2.34 0.73 -30.95
N GLN A 2 -3.49 1.34 -30.65
CA GLN A 2 -3.56 2.52 -29.77
C GLN A 2 -3.26 2.08 -28.34
N ASP A 3 -2.12 2.51 -27.80
CA ASP A 3 -1.89 2.56 -26.36
C ASP A 3 -2.95 3.49 -25.76
N LEU A 4 -4.05 2.94 -25.26
CA LEU A 4 -4.85 3.62 -24.26
C LEU A 4 -3.90 3.91 -23.09
N GLN A 5 -3.40 5.14 -23.01
CA GLN A 5 -2.73 5.65 -21.82
C GLN A 5 -3.70 5.48 -20.66
N LYS A 6 -3.57 4.38 -19.90
CA LYS A 6 -4.27 4.23 -18.63
C LYS A 6 -3.73 5.30 -17.71
N THR A 7 -4.43 6.43 -17.64
CA THR A 7 -4.16 7.48 -16.68
C THR A 7 -4.45 6.94 -15.29
N GLU A 8 -3.44 6.91 -14.44
CA GLU A 8 -3.65 6.51 -13.05
C GLU A 8 -4.53 7.52 -12.32
N THR A 9 -5.45 7.00 -11.52
CA THR A 9 -6.23 7.82 -10.61
C THR A 9 -5.45 7.99 -9.32
N TRP A 10 -5.34 9.23 -8.84
CA TRP A 10 -4.62 9.56 -7.60
C TRP A 10 -5.59 10.07 -6.54
N LYS A 11 -5.50 9.53 -5.32
CA LYS A 11 -6.30 9.96 -4.16
C LYS A 11 -5.41 10.34 -2.98
N PRO A 12 -5.85 11.27 -2.11
CA PRO A 12 -5.15 11.57 -0.88
C PRO A 12 -5.11 10.35 0.04
N VAL A 13 -3.99 10.17 0.75
CA VAL A 13 -3.93 9.21 1.84
C VAL A 13 -4.66 9.80 3.04
N GLU A 14 -5.67 9.08 3.54
CA GLU A 14 -6.44 9.50 4.71
C GLU A 14 -5.51 9.79 5.89
N ASN A 15 -5.74 10.90 6.59
CA ASN A 15 -4.88 11.38 7.67
C ASN A 15 -3.43 11.73 7.28
N TYR A 16 -3.04 11.69 6.00
CA TYR A 16 -1.72 12.04 5.51
C TYR A 16 -1.81 12.90 4.23
N PRO A 17 -2.34 14.14 4.34
CA PRO A 17 -2.68 14.99 3.17
C PRO A 17 -1.47 15.38 2.31
N ASN A 18 -0.25 15.21 2.83
CA ASN A 18 0.99 15.45 2.07
C ASN A 18 1.34 14.32 1.09
N TYR A 19 0.52 13.27 1.00
CA TYR A 19 0.77 12.09 0.19
C TYR A 19 -0.46 11.70 -0.64
N LEU A 20 -0.19 11.21 -1.84
CA LEU A 20 -1.16 10.67 -2.77
C LEU A 20 -0.82 9.19 -3.03
N VAL A 21 -1.85 8.38 -3.18
CA VAL A 21 -1.76 6.97 -3.59
C VAL A 21 -2.50 6.80 -4.92
N SER A 22 -1.92 6.02 -5.83
CA SER A 22 -2.57 5.67 -7.09
C SER A 22 -3.29 4.33 -7.02
N ASP A 23 -4.24 4.15 -7.93
CA ASP A 23 -4.94 2.89 -8.18
C ASP A 23 -4.01 1.75 -8.63
N TRP A 24 -2.79 2.06 -9.08
CA TRP A 24 -1.73 1.08 -9.40
C TRP A 24 -0.78 0.78 -8.24
N GLY A 25 -1.02 1.35 -7.06
CA GLY A 25 -0.16 1.13 -5.89
C GLY A 25 1.14 1.93 -5.87
N ARG A 26 1.20 3.05 -6.60
CA ARG A 26 2.30 4.01 -6.46
C ARG A 26 1.94 5.05 -5.40
N ILE A 27 2.93 5.50 -4.64
CA ILE A 27 2.76 6.57 -3.64
C ILE A 27 3.71 7.72 -3.96
N LYS A 28 3.21 8.95 -3.88
CA LYS A 28 4.03 10.16 -4.00
C LYS A 28 3.69 11.17 -2.92
N SER A 29 4.68 11.94 -2.49
CA SER A 29 4.42 13.16 -1.71
C SER A 29 4.08 14.31 -2.66
N VAL A 30 3.32 15.28 -2.16
CA VAL A 30 3.05 16.54 -2.88
C VAL A 30 4.06 17.63 -2.52
N ASP A 31 4.10 18.66 -3.36
CA ASP A 31 4.81 19.91 -3.05
C ASP A 31 4.23 20.52 -1.78
N ARG A 32 5.10 20.93 -0.85
CA ARG A 32 4.68 21.55 0.40
C ARG A 32 5.74 22.50 0.95
N SER A 33 5.33 23.40 1.83
CA SER A 33 6.24 24.28 2.57
C SER A 33 6.14 24.02 4.07
N THR A 34 7.26 24.01 4.77
CA THR A 34 7.30 23.87 6.24
C THR A 34 8.23 24.92 6.84
N TYR A 35 7.91 25.44 8.03
CA TYR A 35 8.80 26.36 8.73
C TYR A 35 9.96 25.61 9.38
N SER A 36 11.19 26.10 9.19
CA SER A 36 12.38 25.59 9.86
C SER A 36 12.80 26.53 10.97
N HIS A 37 12.65 26.07 12.21
CA HIS A 37 13.15 26.80 13.38
C HIS A 37 14.68 26.93 13.36
N ARG A 38 15.40 25.92 12.84
CA ARG A 38 16.87 25.95 12.69
C ARG A 38 17.35 27.06 11.75
N HIS A 39 16.60 27.35 10.70
CA HIS A 39 17.00 28.30 9.65
C HIS A 39 16.19 29.60 9.64
N GLY A 40 15.25 29.75 10.58
CA GLY A 40 14.38 30.92 10.69
C GLY A 40 13.52 31.20 9.45
N LYS A 41 13.27 30.21 8.60
CA LYS A 41 12.60 30.42 7.29
C LYS A 41 11.77 29.23 6.83
N ALA A 42 10.83 29.50 5.92
CA ALA A 42 10.10 28.46 5.21
C ALA A 42 11.02 27.68 4.27
N ILE A 43 10.93 26.35 4.32
CA ILE A 43 11.58 25.41 3.40
C ILE A 43 10.51 24.85 2.47
N LYS A 44 10.77 24.92 1.16
CA LYS A 44 9.95 24.29 0.12
C LYS A 44 10.45 22.87 -0.14
N TRP A 45 9.53 21.93 -0.19
CA TRP A 45 9.77 20.52 -0.51
C TRP A 45 9.06 20.21 -1.82
N LYS A 46 9.82 19.72 -2.80
CA LYS A 46 9.22 19.14 -4.01
C LYS A 46 8.64 17.76 -3.71
N GLY A 47 7.46 17.50 -4.26
CA GLY A 47 6.82 16.21 -4.29
C GLY A 47 7.70 15.19 -5.00
N ARG A 48 7.64 13.94 -4.55
CA ARG A 48 8.43 12.84 -5.12
C ARG A 48 7.72 11.52 -4.95
N PHE A 49 8.00 10.57 -5.82
CA PHE A 49 7.61 9.19 -5.61
C PHE A 49 8.35 8.62 -4.40
N LEU A 50 7.62 7.90 -3.55
CA LEU A 50 8.20 7.13 -2.46
C LEU A 50 8.67 5.79 -3.03
N LYS A 51 9.84 5.34 -2.55
CA LYS A 51 10.35 4.00 -2.85
C LYS A 51 9.90 3.07 -1.73
N PRO A 52 9.05 2.07 -2.00
CA PRO A 52 8.70 1.08 -1.00
C PRO A 52 9.93 0.26 -0.58
N SER A 53 10.03 -0.04 0.71
CA SER A 53 10.90 -1.09 1.21
C SER A 53 10.27 -2.44 0.88
N ILE A 54 11.05 -3.35 0.29
CA ILE A 54 10.61 -4.66 -0.13
C ILE A 54 11.52 -5.68 0.55
N LEU A 55 10.96 -6.44 1.50
CA LEU A 55 11.62 -7.61 2.08
C LEU A 55 10.99 -8.87 1.51
N GLU A 56 11.79 -9.92 1.31
CA GLU A 56 11.30 -11.20 0.85
C GLU A 56 10.24 -11.77 1.80
N GLY A 57 9.17 -12.34 1.22
CA GLY A 57 8.02 -12.85 1.98
C GLY A 57 7.17 -11.78 2.67
N ARG A 58 7.41 -10.49 2.45
CA ARG A 58 6.62 -9.39 3.03
C ARG A 58 6.04 -8.48 1.97
N TYR A 59 4.95 -7.83 2.34
CA TYR A 59 4.34 -6.79 1.51
C TYR A 59 5.24 -5.55 1.40
N PRO A 60 5.20 -4.83 0.25
CA PRO A 60 5.88 -3.54 0.13
C PRO A 60 5.38 -2.55 1.19
N ILE A 61 6.32 -1.86 1.84
CA ILE A 61 6.05 -0.91 2.92
C ILE A 61 6.59 0.47 2.56
N VAL A 62 5.82 1.53 2.88
CA VAL A 62 6.28 2.92 2.81
C VAL A 62 6.14 3.58 4.18
N SER A 63 7.00 4.56 4.46
CA SER A 63 6.91 5.36 5.67
C SER A 63 6.37 6.75 5.35
N LEU A 64 5.29 7.13 6.00
CA LEU A 64 4.64 8.44 5.85
C LEU A 64 4.86 9.27 7.11
N SER A 65 5.24 10.54 6.93
CA SER A 65 5.45 11.47 8.05
C SER A 65 4.34 12.50 8.16
N ARG A 66 3.81 12.68 9.37
CA ARG A 66 2.86 13.73 9.75
C ARG A 66 3.23 14.31 11.12
N CYS A 67 3.28 15.63 11.23
CA CYS A 67 3.56 16.34 12.48
C CYS A 67 4.81 15.83 13.22
N GLY A 68 5.90 15.59 12.48
CA GLY A 68 7.17 15.11 13.05
C GLY A 68 7.21 13.62 13.42
N LYS A 69 6.09 12.90 13.33
CA LYS A 69 6.03 11.44 13.54
C LYS A 69 6.00 10.72 12.21
N THR A 70 6.76 9.63 12.11
CA THR A 70 6.82 8.78 10.92
C THR A 70 6.20 7.42 11.25
N THR A 71 5.29 6.96 10.40
CA THR A 71 4.58 5.69 10.57
C THR A 71 4.70 4.87 9.29
N SER A 72 4.90 3.57 9.44
CA SER A 72 5.03 2.63 8.31
C SER A 72 3.69 2.01 7.95
N PHE A 73 3.41 1.92 6.65
CA PHE A 73 2.18 1.40 6.08
C PHE A 73 2.49 0.41 4.96
N THR A 74 1.67 -0.62 4.79
CA THR A 74 1.75 -1.46 3.59
C THR A 74 1.08 -0.76 2.40
N VAL A 75 1.66 -0.93 1.21
CA VAL A 75 1.15 -0.30 -0.02
C VAL A 75 -0.29 -0.73 -0.31
N HIS A 76 -0.60 -2.02 -0.24
CA HIS A 76 -1.96 -2.52 -0.46
C HIS A 76 -2.99 -1.91 0.51
N SER A 77 -2.61 -1.64 1.77
CA SER A 77 -3.55 -1.04 2.74
C SER A 77 -3.89 0.39 2.37
N LEU A 78 -2.90 1.17 1.93
CA LEU A 78 -3.11 2.56 1.49
C LEU A 78 -3.99 2.62 0.23
N VAL A 79 -3.77 1.71 -0.72
CA VAL A 79 -4.61 1.61 -1.92
C VAL A 79 -6.03 1.20 -1.54
N ALA A 80 -6.20 0.13 -0.77
CA ALA A 80 -7.52 -0.34 -0.36
C ALA A 80 -8.30 0.75 0.40
N GLN A 81 -7.67 1.41 1.37
CA GLN A 81 -8.30 2.49 2.12
C GLN A 81 -8.77 3.64 1.22
N ALA A 82 -7.94 4.07 0.26
CA ALA A 82 -8.26 5.20 -0.60
C ALA A 82 -9.32 4.86 -1.66
N PHE A 83 -9.33 3.63 -2.19
CA PHE A 83 -10.17 3.26 -3.33
C PHE A 83 -11.34 2.36 -3.02
N LEU A 84 -11.23 1.48 -2.02
CA LEU A 84 -12.30 0.58 -1.56
C LEU A 84 -13.04 1.12 -0.32
N GLY A 85 -12.48 2.15 0.33
CA GLY A 85 -13.08 2.78 1.51
C GLY A 85 -12.56 2.22 2.83
N PRO A 86 -13.23 2.52 3.97
CA PRO A 86 -12.78 2.04 5.27
C PRO A 86 -12.84 0.51 5.33
N ARG A 87 -11.79 -0.10 5.90
CA ARG A 87 -11.74 -1.55 6.10
C ARG A 87 -12.79 -1.97 7.12
N PRO A 88 -13.73 -2.87 6.77
CA PRO A 88 -14.68 -3.43 7.73
C PRO A 88 -13.96 -4.17 8.86
N GLU A 89 -14.59 -4.22 10.03
CA GLU A 89 -14.05 -4.90 11.21
C GLU A 89 -13.83 -6.40 10.93
N GLY A 90 -12.74 -6.96 11.47
CA GLY A 90 -12.39 -8.38 11.29
C GLY A 90 -11.82 -8.73 9.91
N LEU A 91 -11.88 -7.84 8.92
CA LEU A 91 -11.40 -8.12 7.57
C LEU A 91 -9.94 -7.69 7.35
N ARG A 92 -9.36 -8.26 6.30
CA ARG A 92 -7.99 -8.00 5.81
C ARG A 92 -8.05 -7.62 4.34
N VAL A 93 -7.00 -6.97 3.86
CA VAL A 93 -6.82 -6.74 2.42
C VAL A 93 -6.22 -8.01 1.83
N LEU A 94 -6.90 -8.59 0.86
CA LEU A 94 -6.49 -9.80 0.14
C LEU A 94 -6.11 -9.44 -1.31
N HIS A 95 -5.27 -10.28 -1.91
CA HIS A 95 -4.86 -10.18 -3.32
C HIS A 95 -5.50 -11.32 -4.10
N TYR A 96 -6.24 -11.03 -5.17
CA TYR A 96 -6.90 -12.08 -5.96
C TYR A 96 -5.90 -13.07 -6.60
N ASP A 97 -4.69 -12.60 -6.92
CA ASP A 97 -3.61 -13.36 -7.54
C ASP A 97 -2.57 -13.92 -6.54
N ASP A 98 -2.75 -13.71 -5.23
CA ASP A 98 -1.77 -13.99 -4.17
C ASP A 98 -0.37 -13.35 -4.35
N VAL A 99 -0.23 -12.40 -5.27
CA VAL A 99 1.04 -11.68 -5.49
C VAL A 99 1.01 -10.40 -4.66
N GLY A 100 1.62 -10.44 -3.48
CA GLY A 100 1.69 -9.29 -2.57
C GLY A 100 2.39 -8.02 -3.10
N ARG A 101 3.00 -8.09 -4.30
CA ARG A 101 3.57 -6.94 -5.02
C ARG A 101 2.61 -6.32 -6.04
N ASN A 102 1.57 -7.03 -6.46
CA ASN A 102 0.53 -6.51 -7.35
C ASN A 102 -0.52 -5.74 -6.55
N ASN A 103 -0.22 -4.47 -6.27
CA ASN A 103 -1.08 -3.61 -5.45
C ASN A 103 -2.09 -2.79 -6.28
N HIS A 104 -2.43 -3.24 -7.47
CA HIS A 104 -3.47 -2.60 -8.28
C HIS A 104 -4.83 -2.74 -7.58
N VAL A 105 -5.65 -1.68 -7.52
CA VAL A 105 -6.94 -1.68 -6.81
C VAL A 105 -7.85 -2.85 -7.20
N HIS A 106 -7.99 -3.14 -8.51
CA HIS A 106 -8.77 -4.29 -9.00
C HIS A 106 -8.22 -5.65 -8.54
N ASN A 107 -6.96 -5.74 -8.12
CA ASN A 107 -6.39 -6.95 -7.53
C ASN A 107 -6.65 -7.05 -6.02
N LEU A 108 -7.20 -6.01 -5.39
CA LEU A 108 -7.41 -5.95 -3.94
C LEU A 108 -8.89 -6.08 -3.59
N ARG A 109 -9.16 -6.77 -2.48
CA ARG A 109 -10.48 -6.80 -1.84
C ARG A 109 -10.37 -6.92 -0.33
N TYR A 110 -11.45 -6.59 0.38
CA TYR A 110 -11.57 -6.98 1.78
C TYR A 110 -12.11 -8.40 1.88
N GLY A 111 -11.55 -9.18 2.81
CA GLY A 111 -11.99 -10.54 3.08
C GLY A 111 -11.42 -11.11 4.37
N THR A 112 -11.87 -12.30 4.71
CA THR A 112 -11.48 -13.07 5.87
C THR A 112 -10.21 -13.89 5.61
N GLN A 113 -9.63 -14.44 6.69
CA GLN A 113 -8.50 -15.36 6.55
C GLN A 113 -8.88 -16.64 5.81
N GLN A 114 -10.10 -17.14 5.98
CA GLN A 114 -10.59 -18.33 5.31
C GLN A 114 -10.70 -18.11 3.79
N GLU A 115 -11.21 -16.96 3.37
CA GLU A 115 -11.26 -16.62 1.94
C GLU A 115 -9.86 -16.50 1.33
N ASN A 116 -8.89 -15.94 2.06
CA ASN A 116 -7.50 -15.92 1.60
C ASN A 116 -6.91 -17.32 1.44
N TYR A 117 -7.29 -18.26 2.31
CA TYR A 117 -6.86 -19.65 2.19
C TYR A 117 -7.47 -20.31 0.94
N TRP A 118 -8.75 -20.07 0.65
CA TRP A 118 -9.38 -20.55 -0.57
C TRP A 118 -8.81 -19.94 -1.85
N ASP A 119 -8.44 -18.65 -1.82
CA ASP A 119 -7.72 -18.02 -2.93
C ASP A 119 -6.37 -18.72 -3.16
N ALA A 120 -5.63 -19.02 -2.10
CA ALA A 120 -4.35 -19.73 -2.19
C ALA A 120 -4.49 -21.18 -2.70
N GLU A 121 -5.55 -21.88 -2.32
CA GLU A 121 -5.89 -23.19 -2.88
C GLU A 121 -6.20 -23.09 -4.37
N ARG A 122 -7.07 -22.15 -4.77
CA ARG A 122 -7.45 -21.91 -6.17
C ARG A 122 -6.23 -21.60 -7.03
N ASN A 123 -5.36 -20.74 -6.54
CA ASN A 123 -4.18 -20.26 -7.25
C ASN A 123 -2.99 -21.23 -7.13
N ARG A 124 -3.13 -22.32 -6.37
CA ARG A 124 -2.08 -23.32 -6.09
C ARG A 124 -0.81 -22.70 -5.50
N THR A 125 -0.98 -21.66 -4.69
CA THR A 125 0.10 -20.92 -4.03
C THR A 125 0.32 -21.36 -2.59
N LEU A 126 -0.46 -22.35 -2.12
CA LEU A 126 -0.20 -23.02 -0.84
C LEU A 126 1.25 -23.49 -0.79
N ARG A 127 2.02 -22.88 0.12
CA ARG A 127 3.32 -23.44 0.50
C ARG A 127 3.05 -24.80 1.12
N ALA A 128 3.70 -25.85 0.62
CA ALA A 128 3.64 -27.16 1.23
C ALA A 128 3.92 -27.02 2.73
N TYR A 129 2.92 -27.33 3.55
CA TYR A 129 3.06 -27.37 4.99
C TYR A 129 3.97 -28.55 5.32
N THR A 130 5.28 -28.31 5.47
CA THR A 130 6.19 -29.29 6.07
C THR A 130 5.95 -29.24 7.58
N GLY A 131 4.93 -29.97 8.03
CA GLY A 131 4.66 -30.17 9.44
C GLY A 131 5.93 -30.70 10.11
N GLY A 132 6.45 -29.95 11.08
CA GLY A 132 7.46 -30.45 12.00
C GLY A 132 6.81 -31.51 12.88
N SER A 133 7.00 -32.77 12.52
CA SER A 133 6.82 -33.90 13.43
C SER A 133 7.89 -33.80 14.51
N ASN A 134 7.54 -33.29 15.68
CA ASN A 134 8.25 -33.64 16.91
C ASN A 134 7.64 -34.97 17.38
N VAL A 135 8.33 -36.06 17.02
CA VAL A 135 8.33 -37.30 17.82
C VAL A 135 9.37 -37.18 18.92
#